data_AF-A0A397GKF8-F1
#
_entry.id   AF-A0A397GKF8-F1
#
_cell.length_a   1.000
_cell.length_b   1.000
_cell.length_c   1.000
_cell.angle_alpha   90.00
_cell.angle_beta   90.00
_cell.angle_gamma   90.00
#
_symmetry.space_group_name_H-M   'P 1'
#
loop_
_entity.id
_entity.type
_entity.pdbx_description
1 polymer ?
#
loop_
_entity_poly.entity_id
_entity_poly.type
_entity_poly.pdbx_seq_one_letter_code
_entity_poly.pdbx_strand_id
1 'polypeptide(L)'
;MVQIKPCRRANIAETCCASISIKDLKELSEDKSWNPVDFSTKLTYGSIRGSEKLRQTLANLYFVRTPTALPADNVLITAGAIQANFLLLYTLIGPGDHAICHYPTYQRLYSVPESVGAKVSLWKAKANDGWKLDMSQLKTPIKPNTKLIILNCIHSLLKHKTELAKKNLGILEQFIESHRWACDWFKPRAGTTAFRTGDMFVPGSLCFGDGEDFVGYVGIGFVCETEALEKGMAALKEFMEDSYDEVPVVKKK
;
A
#
# COMPACT_ATOMS: atom_id res chain seq x y z
N MET A 1 -39.30 12.62 -6.76
CA MET A 1 -38.22 11.61 -6.72
C MET A 1 -37.06 12.15 -7.52
N VAL A 2 -36.08 12.77 -6.86
CA VAL A 2 -34.87 13.27 -7.53
C VAL A 2 -33.95 12.08 -7.74
N GLN A 3 -33.76 11.71 -9.00
CA GLN A 3 -32.81 10.68 -9.41
C GLN A 3 -31.40 11.27 -9.24
N ILE A 4 -30.72 10.91 -8.15
CA ILE A 4 -29.33 11.31 -7.90
C ILE A 4 -28.47 10.67 -8.99
N LYS A 5 -27.85 11.47 -9.86
CA LYS A 5 -26.88 10.98 -10.84
C LYS A 5 -25.75 10.24 -10.12
N PRO A 6 -25.28 9.09 -10.62
CA PRO A 6 -24.17 8.37 -10.01
C PRO A 6 -22.89 9.22 -10.11
N CYS A 7 -22.45 9.79 -8.99
CA CYS A 7 -21.15 10.46 -8.88
C CYS A 7 -20.04 9.51 -9.36
N ARG A 8 -19.22 9.94 -10.31
CA ARG A 8 -18.03 9.19 -10.75
C ARG A 8 -17.01 9.20 -9.62
N ARG A 9 -16.81 8.06 -8.95
CA ARG A 9 -15.83 7.89 -7.86
C ARG A 9 -14.50 7.43 -8.44
N ALA A 10 -13.47 8.29 -8.41
CA ALA A 10 -12.11 7.92 -8.76
C ALA A 10 -11.32 7.55 -7.48
N ASN A 11 -10.92 6.27 -7.35
CA ASN A 11 -10.09 5.82 -6.24
C ASN A 11 -8.61 5.99 -6.57
N ILE A 12 -7.96 6.93 -5.89
CA ILE A 12 -6.52 7.21 -6.00
C ILE A 12 -5.74 6.84 -4.73
N ALA A 13 -6.40 6.23 -3.73
CA ALA A 13 -5.78 5.95 -2.43
C ALA A 13 -5.04 4.60 -2.39
N GLU A 14 -5.32 3.70 -3.32
CA GLU A 14 -4.71 2.38 -3.35
C GLU A 14 -3.27 2.39 -3.89
N THR A 15 -2.45 1.49 -3.34
CA THR A 15 -1.05 1.31 -3.76
C THR A 15 -0.87 0.17 -4.76
N CYS A 16 -1.97 -0.49 -5.15
CA CYS A 16 -2.00 -1.59 -6.09
C CYS A 16 -2.09 -1.10 -7.54
N CYS A 17 -1.70 -1.97 -8.47
CA CYS A 17 -2.01 -1.78 -9.89
C CYS A 17 -3.46 -2.20 -10.18
N ALA A 18 -3.97 -1.86 -11.37
CA ALA A 18 -5.27 -2.32 -11.83
C ALA A 18 -5.36 -3.86 -11.70
N SER A 19 -6.41 -4.32 -11.02
CA SER A 19 -6.66 -5.76 -10.86
C SER A 19 -7.07 -6.36 -12.20
N ILE A 20 -6.58 -7.56 -12.48
CA ILE A 20 -6.89 -8.30 -13.71
C ILE A 20 -7.96 -9.37 -13.44
N SER A 21 -8.86 -9.55 -14.38
CA SER A 21 -9.85 -10.63 -14.36
C SER A 21 -9.24 -11.96 -14.84
N ILE A 22 -9.97 -13.07 -14.67
CA ILE A 22 -9.59 -14.37 -15.22
C ILE A 22 -9.49 -14.31 -16.75
N LYS A 23 -10.32 -13.48 -17.40
CA LYS A 23 -10.28 -13.26 -18.84
C LYS A 23 -8.96 -12.58 -19.23
N ASP A 24 -8.62 -11.49 -18.56
CA ASP A 24 -7.38 -10.75 -18.82
C ASP A 24 -6.16 -11.66 -18.60
N LEU A 25 -6.19 -12.54 -17.58
CA LEU A 25 -5.13 -13.53 -17.35
C LEU A 25 -4.98 -14.52 -18.51
N LYS A 26 -6.09 -14.98 -19.12
CA LYS A 26 -6.05 -15.83 -20.34
C LYS A 26 -5.50 -15.07 -21.53
N GLU A 27 -5.85 -13.79 -21.66
CA GLU A 27 -5.35 -12.94 -22.74
C GLU A 27 -3.84 -12.69 -22.62
N LEU A 28 -3.31 -12.63 -21.39
CA LEU A 28 -1.87 -12.53 -21.13
C LEU A 28 -1.10 -13.85 -21.33
N SER A 29 -1.76 -15.01 -21.27
CA SER A 29 -1.14 -16.31 -21.48
C SER A 29 -0.71 -16.51 -22.93
N GLU A 30 0.50 -17.01 -23.18
CA GLU A 30 0.95 -17.43 -24.52
C GLU A 30 0.16 -18.64 -25.01
N ASP A 31 -0.22 -19.54 -24.11
CA ASP A 31 -1.12 -20.67 -24.39
C ASP A 31 -2.58 -20.23 -24.26
N LYS A 32 -3.27 -20.15 -25.41
CA LYS A 32 -4.69 -19.77 -25.49
C LYS A 32 -5.65 -20.93 -25.22
N SER A 33 -5.17 -22.18 -25.26
CA SER A 33 -5.96 -23.36 -24.95
C SER A 33 -6.08 -23.60 -23.44
N TRP A 34 -5.19 -22.99 -22.66
CA TRP A 34 -5.16 -23.11 -21.22
C TRP A 34 -6.40 -22.52 -20.53
N ASN A 35 -6.93 -23.25 -19.56
CA ASN A 35 -8.00 -22.79 -18.68
C ASN A 35 -7.52 -22.79 -17.21
N PRO A 36 -7.48 -21.63 -16.52
CA PRO A 36 -7.05 -21.55 -15.13
C PRO A 36 -8.05 -22.17 -14.13
N VAL A 37 -9.30 -22.36 -14.53
CA VAL A 37 -10.36 -22.91 -13.66
C VAL A 37 -10.80 -24.26 -14.17
N ASP A 38 -10.53 -25.30 -13.39
CA ASP A 38 -11.05 -26.65 -13.60
C ASP A 38 -12.17 -26.93 -12.58
N PHE A 39 -13.40 -27.00 -13.08
CA PHE A 39 -14.59 -27.24 -12.25
C PHE A 39 -14.71 -28.69 -11.76
N SER A 40 -13.88 -29.60 -12.26
CA SER A 40 -13.83 -30.99 -11.78
C SER A 40 -12.91 -31.18 -10.58
N THR A 41 -12.05 -30.19 -10.28
CA THR A 41 -11.11 -30.25 -9.16
C THR A 41 -11.85 -30.32 -7.83
N LYS A 42 -11.53 -31.35 -7.03
CA LYS A 42 -12.07 -31.50 -5.67
C LYS A 42 -11.46 -30.45 -4.74
N LEU A 43 -12.32 -29.66 -4.09
CA LEU A 43 -11.94 -28.61 -3.13
C LEU A 43 -11.57 -29.20 -1.76
N THR A 44 -10.46 -29.92 -1.72
CA THR A 44 -9.85 -30.44 -0.48
C THR A 44 -8.84 -29.44 0.08
N TYR A 45 -8.09 -29.81 1.14
CA TYR A 45 -6.96 -29.00 1.64
C TYR A 45 -5.88 -28.75 0.57
N GLY A 46 -5.82 -29.58 -0.48
CA GLY A 46 -4.84 -29.43 -1.55
C GLY A 46 -3.40 -29.55 -1.07
N SER A 47 -2.48 -28.81 -1.70
CA SER A 47 -1.07 -28.78 -1.34
C SER A 47 -0.81 -27.76 -0.21
N ILE A 48 -0.61 -28.24 1.02
CA ILE A 48 -0.44 -27.39 2.22
C ILE A 48 0.64 -26.32 2.06
N ARG A 49 1.80 -26.66 1.47
CA ARG A 49 2.91 -25.72 1.24
C ARG A 49 2.81 -24.97 -0.10
N GLY A 50 1.78 -25.25 -0.89
CA GLY A 50 1.67 -24.91 -2.31
C GLY A 50 2.10 -26.03 -3.25
N SER A 51 1.55 -26.03 -4.47
CA SER A 51 1.83 -27.05 -5.47
C SER A 51 3.30 -27.04 -5.87
N GLU A 52 3.85 -28.23 -6.16
CA GLU A 52 5.26 -28.38 -6.56
C GLU A 52 5.59 -27.55 -7.80
N LYS A 53 4.70 -27.58 -8.82
CA LYS A 53 4.82 -26.76 -10.02
C LYS A 53 4.97 -25.27 -9.69
N LEU A 54 4.09 -24.72 -8.84
CA LEU A 54 4.15 -23.30 -8.46
C LEU A 54 5.43 -22.98 -7.69
N ARG A 55 5.81 -23.82 -6.71
CA ARG A 55 7.03 -23.62 -5.93
C ARG A 55 8.27 -23.66 -6.81
N GLN A 56 8.36 -24.58 -7.76
CA GLN A 56 9.48 -24.68 -8.69
C GLN A 56 9.55 -23.49 -9.64
N THR A 57 8.41 -23.03 -10.18
CA THR A 57 8.36 -21.84 -11.03
C THR A 57 8.85 -20.59 -10.28
N LEU A 58 8.42 -20.40 -9.03
CA LEU A 58 8.88 -19.29 -8.20
C LEU A 58 10.37 -19.42 -7.85
N ALA A 59 10.82 -20.61 -7.49
CA ALA A 59 12.23 -20.89 -7.25
C ALA A 59 13.11 -20.47 -8.45
N ASN A 60 12.69 -20.82 -9.67
CA ASN A 60 13.38 -20.44 -10.90
C ASN A 60 13.32 -18.92 -11.16
N LEU A 61 12.18 -18.29 -10.92
CA LEU A 61 11.99 -16.84 -11.09
C LEU A 61 12.94 -16.03 -10.20
N TYR A 62 13.11 -16.45 -8.95
CA TYR A 62 13.98 -15.77 -7.99
C TYR A 62 15.44 -16.22 -8.07
N PHE A 63 15.73 -17.41 -8.60
CA PHE A 63 17.10 -17.90 -8.82
C PHE A 63 17.94 -16.97 -9.69
N VAL A 64 17.37 -16.37 -10.73
CA VAL A 64 18.08 -15.44 -11.63
C VAL A 64 18.74 -14.27 -10.87
N ARG A 65 18.25 -13.97 -9.65
CA ARG A 65 18.73 -12.87 -8.80
C ARG A 65 19.64 -13.34 -7.67
N THR A 66 19.96 -14.62 -7.58
CA THR A 66 20.80 -15.19 -6.52
C THR A 66 21.97 -15.99 -7.10
N PRO A 67 23.16 -15.94 -6.49
CA PRO A 67 24.32 -16.70 -6.96
C PRO A 67 24.18 -18.22 -6.75
N THR A 68 23.23 -18.66 -5.93
CA THR A 68 22.98 -20.08 -5.61
C THR A 68 21.57 -20.50 -6.03
N ALA A 69 21.43 -21.77 -6.43
CA ALA A 69 20.14 -22.37 -6.75
C ALA A 69 19.21 -22.30 -5.55
N LEU A 70 18.02 -21.74 -5.74
CA LEU A 70 16.96 -21.72 -4.73
C LEU A 70 16.14 -23.00 -4.86
N PRO A 71 16.18 -23.94 -3.89
CA PRO A 71 15.37 -25.15 -3.96
C PRO A 71 13.89 -24.82 -3.71
N ALA A 72 12.98 -25.56 -4.36
CA ALA A 72 11.54 -25.40 -4.18
C ALA A 72 11.08 -25.66 -2.73
N ASP A 73 11.88 -26.38 -1.93
CA ASP A 73 11.63 -26.62 -0.51
C ASP A 73 11.90 -25.40 0.38
N ASN A 74 12.57 -24.38 -0.14
CA ASN A 74 12.71 -23.08 0.52
C ASN A 74 11.58 -22.11 0.14
N VAL A 75 10.61 -22.54 -0.68
CA VAL A 75 9.45 -21.74 -1.07
C VAL A 75 8.22 -22.22 -0.31
N LEU A 76 7.54 -21.29 0.37
CA LEU A 76 6.26 -21.54 1.05
C LEU A 76 5.20 -20.59 0.49
N ILE A 77 4.11 -21.15 -0.02
CA ILE A 77 2.99 -20.36 -0.52
C ILE A 77 2.09 -19.94 0.63
N THR A 78 1.63 -18.68 0.59
CA THR A 78 0.75 -18.08 1.59
C THR A 78 -0.35 -17.27 0.90
N ALA A 79 -1.41 -16.94 1.64
CA ALA A 79 -2.47 -16.04 1.24
C ALA A 79 -1.96 -14.59 1.21
N GLY A 80 -1.14 -14.29 0.22
CA GLY A 80 -0.53 -12.98 0.00
C GLY A 80 0.60 -12.63 0.97
N ALA A 81 1.29 -11.53 0.67
CA ALA A 81 2.45 -11.08 1.44
C ALA A 81 2.13 -10.71 2.90
N ILE A 82 0.88 -10.36 3.21
CA ILE A 82 0.43 -10.06 4.57
C ILE A 82 0.57 -11.30 5.46
N GLN A 83 0.07 -12.45 5.00
CA GLN A 83 0.19 -13.71 5.75
C GLN A 83 1.65 -14.18 5.81
N ALA A 84 2.43 -14.03 4.73
CA ALA A 84 3.85 -14.33 4.74
C ALA A 84 4.61 -13.55 5.82
N ASN A 85 4.42 -12.22 5.87
CA ASN A 85 5.05 -11.36 6.87
C ASN A 85 4.62 -11.75 8.30
N PHE A 86 3.33 -12.00 8.50
CA PHE A 86 2.84 -12.43 9.81
C PHE A 86 3.45 -13.77 10.24
N LEU A 87 3.39 -14.80 9.40
CA LEU A 87 3.93 -16.12 9.70
C LEU A 87 5.43 -16.06 10.00
N LEU A 88 6.20 -15.31 9.20
CA LEU A 88 7.63 -15.15 9.41
C LEU A 88 7.95 -14.46 10.73
N LEU A 89 7.28 -13.33 11.02
CA LEU A 89 7.57 -12.57 12.24
C LEU A 89 7.09 -13.33 13.47
N TYR A 90 5.91 -13.92 13.44
CA TYR A 90 5.33 -14.68 14.54
C TYR A 90 6.15 -15.93 14.90
N THR A 91 6.83 -16.54 13.93
CA THR A 91 7.67 -17.73 14.17
C THR A 91 9.10 -17.38 14.59
N LEU A 92 9.66 -16.29 14.06
CA LEU A 92 11.08 -15.98 14.24
C LEU A 92 11.38 -15.09 15.44
N ILE A 93 10.42 -14.36 16.01
CA ILE A 93 10.69 -13.43 17.11
C ILE A 93 9.69 -13.58 18.25
N GLY A 94 10.14 -13.38 19.49
CA GLY A 94 9.30 -13.49 20.68
C GLY A 94 9.79 -12.68 21.87
N PRO A 95 9.28 -12.97 23.08
CA PRO A 95 9.64 -12.25 24.30
C PRO A 95 11.14 -12.31 24.57
N GLY A 96 11.74 -11.17 24.88
CA GLY A 96 13.18 -11.05 25.15
C GLY A 96 14.06 -10.83 23.91
N ASP A 97 13.52 -11.05 22.71
CA ASP A 97 14.22 -10.74 21.47
C ASP A 97 14.14 -9.24 21.13
N HIS A 98 15.07 -8.79 20.31
CA HIS A 98 15.09 -7.44 19.75
C HIS A 98 15.08 -7.45 18.22
N ALA A 99 14.28 -6.57 17.61
CA ALA A 99 14.29 -6.31 16.18
C ALA A 99 14.64 -4.85 15.87
N ILE A 100 15.24 -4.63 14.71
CA ILE A 100 15.42 -3.29 14.14
C ILE A 100 14.54 -3.21 12.90
N CYS A 101 13.66 -2.21 12.81
CA CYS A 101 12.79 -2.00 11.65
C CYS A 101 13.07 -0.65 11.03
N HIS A 102 13.31 -0.59 9.72
CA HIS A 102 13.37 0.71 9.04
C HIS A 102 12.02 1.44 9.13
N TYR A 103 12.05 2.76 9.21
CA TYR A 103 10.86 3.58 9.43
C TYR A 103 10.94 4.91 8.67
N PRO A 104 9.82 5.43 8.10
CA PRO A 104 8.48 4.84 8.08
C PRO A 104 8.36 3.64 7.13
N THR A 105 7.49 2.70 7.47
CA THR A 105 7.22 1.52 6.64
C THR A 105 5.83 0.92 6.92
N TYR A 106 5.49 -0.17 6.24
CA TYR A 106 4.26 -0.92 6.45
C TYR A 106 4.11 -1.36 7.91
N GLN A 107 3.05 -0.90 8.57
CA GLN A 107 2.88 -0.97 10.02
C GLN A 107 3.02 -2.38 10.62
N ARG A 108 2.59 -3.41 9.89
CA ARG A 108 2.70 -4.81 10.34
C ARG A 108 4.14 -5.23 10.63
N LEU A 109 5.13 -4.63 9.97
CA LEU A 109 6.53 -5.02 10.08
C LEU A 109 7.16 -4.69 11.44
N TYR A 110 6.64 -3.71 12.17
CA TYR A 110 7.10 -3.41 13.54
C TYR A 110 6.06 -3.79 14.61
N SER A 111 4.76 -3.66 14.32
CA SER A 111 3.71 -3.98 15.29
C SER A 111 3.54 -5.47 15.60
N VAL A 112 3.78 -6.37 14.64
CA VAL A 112 3.69 -7.82 14.90
C VAL A 112 4.78 -8.27 15.89
N PRO A 113 6.07 -7.94 15.71
CA PRO A 113 7.10 -8.21 16.71
C PRO A 113 6.77 -7.65 18.11
N GLU A 114 6.26 -6.41 18.19
CA GLU A 114 5.85 -5.81 19.46
C GLU A 114 4.72 -6.61 20.13
N SER A 115 3.73 -7.07 19.34
CA SER A 115 2.58 -7.82 19.85
C SER A 115 2.95 -9.19 20.45
N VAL A 116 4.06 -9.78 20.01
CA VAL A 116 4.57 -11.06 20.53
C VAL A 116 5.62 -10.86 21.64
N GLY A 117 5.78 -9.63 22.15
CA GLY A 117 6.64 -9.32 23.30
C GLY A 117 8.09 -8.97 22.96
N ALA A 118 8.45 -8.85 21.68
CA ALA A 118 9.78 -8.41 21.27
C ALA A 118 9.93 -6.88 21.40
N LYS A 119 11.16 -6.40 21.61
CA LYS A 119 11.46 -4.96 21.54
C LYS A 119 11.83 -4.56 20.13
N VAL A 120 11.28 -3.46 19.63
CA VAL A 120 11.58 -2.94 18.28
C VAL A 120 12.25 -1.58 18.35
N SER A 121 13.43 -1.45 17.73
CA SER A 121 14.07 -0.16 17.48
C SER A 121 13.76 0.31 16.06
N LEU A 122 13.29 1.56 15.93
CA LEU A 122 12.97 2.14 14.63
C LEU A 122 14.20 2.85 14.04
N TRP A 123 14.69 2.35 12.90
CA TRP A 123 15.75 2.97 12.11
C TRP A 123 15.13 3.99 11.14
N LYS A 124 15.09 5.25 11.58
CA LYS A 124 14.33 6.32 10.93
C LYS A 124 15.08 6.92 9.73
N ALA A 125 14.47 6.83 8.55
CA ALA A 125 14.85 7.62 7.39
C ALA A 125 14.33 9.06 7.54
N LYS A 126 15.14 10.04 7.11
CA LYS A 126 14.79 11.46 7.16
C LYS A 126 14.41 11.98 5.78
N ALA A 127 13.38 12.82 5.74
CA ALA A 127 12.93 13.47 4.51
C ALA A 127 14.04 14.31 3.86
N ASN A 128 14.77 15.10 4.68
CA ASN A 128 15.84 15.98 4.21
C ASN A 128 17.02 15.22 3.56
N ASP A 129 17.19 13.94 3.89
CA ASP A 129 18.24 13.08 3.34
C ASP A 129 17.71 12.23 2.16
N GLY A 130 16.54 12.60 1.62
CA GLY A 130 15.91 11.90 0.49
C GLY A 130 15.43 10.49 0.84
N TRP A 131 14.99 10.27 2.08
CA TRP A 131 14.53 8.96 2.59
C TRP A 131 15.60 7.86 2.56
N LYS A 132 16.88 8.24 2.48
CA LYS A 132 17.98 7.29 2.55
C LYS A 132 18.13 6.77 3.97
N LEU A 133 18.46 5.49 4.06
CA LEU A 133 18.77 4.82 5.30
C LEU A 133 20.26 5.00 5.60
N ASP A 134 20.57 5.68 6.70
CA ASP A 134 21.93 5.94 7.13
C ASP A 134 22.52 4.72 7.82
N MET A 135 23.45 4.05 7.16
CA MET A 135 24.11 2.84 7.66
C MET A 135 24.94 3.07 8.93
N SER A 136 25.38 4.31 9.18
CA SER A 136 26.08 4.63 10.43
C SER A 136 25.14 4.53 11.63
N GLN A 137 23.87 4.94 11.45
CA GLN A 137 22.83 4.87 12.48
C GLN A 137 22.32 3.45 12.72
N LEU A 138 22.55 2.51 11.81
CA LEU A 138 22.16 1.11 12.00
C LEU A 138 23.00 0.42 13.08
N LYS A 139 24.27 0.81 13.25
CA LYS A 139 25.17 0.19 14.23
C LYS A 139 24.75 0.47 15.68
N THR A 140 24.19 1.65 15.94
CA THR A 140 23.81 2.12 17.28
C THR A 140 22.71 1.27 17.96
N PRO A 141 21.60 0.90 17.30
CA PRO A 141 20.55 0.09 17.92
C PRO A 141 20.84 -1.41 17.97
N ILE A 142 21.95 -1.90 17.39
CA ILE A 142 22.29 -3.33 17.46
C ILE A 142 22.62 -3.73 18.90
N LYS A 143 22.00 -4.81 19.37
CA LYS A 143 22.16 -5.38 20.71
C LYS A 143 22.55 -6.85 20.59
N PRO A 144 23.13 -7.47 21.64
CA PRO A 144 23.45 -8.89 21.64
C PRO A 144 22.23 -9.81 21.37
N ASN A 145 21.03 -9.36 21.73
CA ASN A 145 19.77 -10.04 21.46
C ASN A 145 19.04 -9.54 20.20
N THR A 146 19.68 -8.76 19.32
CA THR A 146 19.09 -8.39 18.02
C THR A 146 19.00 -9.61 17.14
N LYS A 147 17.78 -10.05 16.86
CA LYS A 147 17.49 -11.25 16.07
C LYS A 147 17.12 -10.96 14.62
N LEU A 148 16.41 -9.85 14.39
CA LEU A 148 15.91 -9.48 13.06
C LEU A 148 16.25 -8.03 12.71
N ILE A 149 16.60 -7.81 11.44
CA ILE A 149 16.62 -6.49 10.82
C ILE A 149 15.57 -6.52 9.69
N ILE A 150 14.52 -5.73 9.83
CA ILE A 150 13.32 -5.77 8.99
C ILE A 150 13.35 -4.62 7.99
N LEU A 151 13.43 -4.99 6.71
CA LEU A 151 13.52 -4.07 5.58
C LEU A 151 12.33 -4.27 4.64
N ASN A 152 11.82 -3.18 4.09
CA ASN A 152 10.85 -3.15 3.01
C ASN A 152 11.55 -2.44 1.85
N CYS A 153 12.56 -3.11 1.31
CA CYS A 153 13.44 -2.54 0.29
C CYS A 153 12.69 -2.42 -1.05
N ILE A 154 12.22 -1.21 -1.33
CA ILE A 154 11.83 -0.76 -2.69
C ILE A 154 13.07 -0.17 -3.39
N HIS A 155 14.30 -0.51 -2.97
CA HIS A 155 15.49 0.36 -3.12
C HIS A 155 15.86 0.73 -4.59
N SER A 156 15.64 -0.16 -5.57
CA SER A 156 15.82 0.19 -7.00
C SER A 156 14.67 1.00 -7.60
N LEU A 157 13.46 0.89 -7.03
CA LEU A 157 12.26 1.64 -7.40
C LEU A 157 12.16 2.98 -6.64
N LEU A 158 12.94 3.20 -5.58
CA LEU A 158 12.89 4.45 -4.80
C LEU A 158 13.25 5.65 -5.66
N LYS A 159 14.24 5.59 -6.57
CA LYS A 159 14.57 6.75 -7.41
C LYS A 159 13.41 7.12 -8.33
N HIS A 160 12.89 6.16 -9.09
CA HIS A 160 11.77 6.40 -10.02
C HIS A 160 10.49 6.79 -9.29
N LYS A 161 10.14 6.10 -8.19
CA LYS A 161 8.95 6.44 -7.39
C LYS A 161 9.10 7.74 -6.61
N THR A 162 10.32 8.12 -6.21
CA THR A 162 10.57 9.43 -5.58
C THR A 162 10.41 10.56 -6.60
N GLU A 163 10.92 10.41 -7.82
CA GLU A 163 10.72 11.40 -8.88
C GLU A 163 9.25 11.47 -9.31
N LEU A 164 8.56 10.33 -9.42
CA LEU A 164 7.12 10.27 -9.66
C LEU A 164 6.33 10.95 -8.54
N ALA A 165 6.66 10.67 -7.27
CA ALA A 165 6.02 11.28 -6.11
C ALA A 165 6.24 12.79 -6.07
N LYS A 166 7.44 13.28 -6.38
CA LYS A 166 7.73 14.73 -6.48
C LYS A 166 6.91 15.39 -7.58
N LYS A 167 6.89 14.79 -8.77
CA LYS A 167 6.12 15.29 -9.92
C LYS A 167 4.64 15.38 -9.59
N ASN A 168 4.07 14.28 -9.09
CA ASN A 168 2.66 14.18 -8.76
C ASN A 168 2.26 15.06 -7.57
N LEU A 169 3.14 15.23 -6.58
CA LEU A 169 2.92 16.17 -5.47
C LEU A 169 2.83 17.62 -5.98
N GLY A 170 3.64 17.99 -6.97
CA GLY A 170 3.55 19.31 -7.61
C GLY A 170 2.21 19.54 -8.31
N ILE A 171 1.69 18.51 -9.01
CA ILE A 171 0.36 18.57 -9.65
C ILE A 171 -0.74 18.74 -8.59
N LEU A 172 -0.66 17.96 -7.51
CA LEU A 172 -1.64 18.03 -6.42
C LEU A 172 -1.58 19.39 -5.69
N GLU A 173 -0.38 19.92 -5.45
CA GLU A 173 -0.18 21.24 -4.85
C GLU A 173 -0.79 22.34 -5.74
N GLN A 174 -0.50 22.34 -7.04
CA GLN A 174 -1.06 23.31 -7.97
C GLN A 174 -2.59 23.22 -8.07
N PHE A 175 -3.13 21.99 -8.06
CA PHE A 175 -4.57 21.76 -8.02
C PHE A 175 -5.19 22.35 -6.76
N ILE A 176 -4.62 22.09 -5.60
CA ILE A 176 -5.16 22.57 -4.32
C ILE A 176 -5.04 24.09 -4.22
N GLU A 177 -3.92 24.68 -4.64
CA GLU A 177 -3.74 26.15 -4.63
C GLU A 177 -4.78 26.86 -5.50
N SER A 178 -5.13 26.28 -6.65
CA SER A 178 -6.16 26.82 -7.55
C SER A 178 -7.60 26.61 -7.05
N HIS A 179 -7.81 25.73 -6.06
CA HIS A 179 -9.13 25.42 -5.50
C HIS A 179 -9.20 25.63 -3.98
N ARG A 180 -8.40 26.57 -3.44
CA ARG A 180 -8.38 26.97 -2.01
C ARG A 180 -9.73 27.41 -1.47
N TRP A 181 -10.60 27.90 -2.35
CA TRP A 181 -11.96 28.30 -2.01
C TRP A 181 -12.85 27.13 -1.53
N ALA A 182 -12.53 25.89 -1.93
CA ALA A 182 -13.27 24.69 -1.56
C ALA A 182 -12.44 23.64 -0.80
N CYS A 183 -11.13 23.81 -0.66
CA CYS A 183 -10.33 22.90 0.15
C CYS A 183 -9.03 23.48 0.69
N ASP A 184 -8.61 22.89 1.81
CA ASP A 184 -7.28 23.04 2.37
C ASP A 184 -6.59 21.66 2.42
N TRP A 185 -5.30 21.63 2.77
CA TRP A 185 -4.59 20.36 2.92
C TRP A 185 -3.43 20.42 3.90
N PHE A 186 -3.09 19.25 4.41
CA PHE A 186 -1.82 19.01 5.07
C PHE A 186 -0.85 18.42 4.05
N LYS A 187 0.04 19.28 3.53
CA LYS A 187 1.10 18.84 2.61
C LYS A 187 1.91 17.71 3.26
N PRO A 188 1.95 16.51 2.66
CA PRO A 188 2.63 15.38 3.25
C PRO A 188 4.14 15.66 3.29
N ARG A 189 4.70 15.62 4.50
CA ARG A 189 6.16 15.68 4.71
C ARG A 189 6.81 14.29 4.61
N ALA A 190 6.00 13.23 4.50
CA ALA A 190 6.38 11.81 4.43
C ALA A 190 5.25 10.94 3.84
N GLY A 191 5.61 9.83 3.17
CA GLY A 191 4.65 8.83 2.67
C GLY A 191 4.10 9.10 1.26
N THR A 192 3.25 8.18 0.77
CA THR A 192 2.64 8.24 -0.57
C THR A 192 1.20 8.77 -0.58
N THR A 193 0.73 9.25 0.57
CA THR A 193 -0.65 9.66 0.81
C THR A 193 -0.67 11.06 1.41
N ALA A 194 -1.40 11.97 0.78
CA ALA A 194 -1.70 13.32 1.27
C ALA A 194 -3.05 13.33 1.97
N PHE A 195 -3.21 14.18 2.99
CA PHE A 195 -4.49 14.39 3.67
C PHE A 195 -5.05 15.76 3.29
N ARG A 196 -6.23 15.78 2.68
CA ARG A 196 -7.00 16.99 2.36
C ARG A 196 -7.90 17.34 3.56
N THR A 197 -7.95 18.62 3.90
CA THR A 197 -8.91 19.21 4.84
C THR A 197 -10.01 19.90 4.05
N GLY A 198 -11.25 19.46 4.24
CA GLY A 198 -12.41 20.02 3.56
C GLY A 198 -13.49 18.96 3.51
N ASP A 199 -14.72 19.37 3.81
CA ASP A 199 -15.85 18.47 3.96
C ASP A 199 -16.05 17.64 2.69
N MET A 200 -15.74 16.33 2.74
CA MET A 200 -15.97 15.44 1.60
C MET A 200 -16.14 13.95 2.02
N PHE A 201 -17.40 13.55 2.06
CA PHE A 201 -18.06 12.40 1.41
C PHE A 201 -17.29 11.08 1.21
N VAL A 202 -17.17 10.34 2.31
CA VAL A 202 -17.57 8.93 2.39
C VAL A 202 -18.52 8.87 3.60
N PRO A 203 -19.60 8.06 3.65
CA PRO A 203 -20.38 7.90 4.88
C PRO A 203 -19.53 7.13 5.91
N GLY A 204 -18.53 7.81 6.48
CA GLY A 204 -17.75 7.33 7.60
C GLY A 204 -18.63 7.12 8.82
N SER A 205 -19.77 7.83 8.91
CA SER A 205 -20.80 7.63 9.92
C SER A 205 -21.30 6.19 9.98
N LEU A 206 -21.47 5.50 8.84
CA LEU A 206 -21.95 4.11 8.81
C LEU A 206 -20.84 3.05 8.95
N CYS A 207 -19.61 3.36 8.55
CA CYS A 207 -18.51 2.38 8.58
C CYS A 207 -17.63 2.47 9.84
N PHE A 208 -17.50 3.68 10.42
CA PHE A 208 -16.52 3.97 11.47
C PHE A 208 -17.02 4.97 12.53
N GLY A 209 -18.28 5.45 12.44
CA GLY A 209 -18.77 6.57 13.23
C GLY A 209 -20.07 6.36 14.00
N ASP A 210 -20.59 5.14 14.06
CA ASP A 210 -21.84 4.82 14.77
C ASP A 210 -23.02 5.76 14.46
N GLY A 211 -23.09 6.27 13.22
CA GLY A 211 -24.14 7.17 12.76
C GLY A 211 -23.87 8.66 12.98
N GLU A 212 -22.69 9.05 13.50
CA GLU A 212 -22.31 10.46 13.65
C GLU A 212 -21.44 10.95 12.47
N ASP A 213 -21.78 12.13 11.95
CA ASP A 213 -21.05 12.78 10.88
C ASP A 213 -19.82 13.52 11.42
N PHE A 214 -18.65 13.28 10.82
CA PHE A 214 -17.39 13.94 11.18
C PHE A 214 -17.01 15.01 10.16
N VAL A 215 -16.31 16.05 10.63
CA VAL A 215 -15.55 16.97 9.76
C VAL A 215 -14.44 16.14 9.09
N GLY A 216 -14.64 15.84 7.81
CA GLY A 216 -13.89 14.79 7.11
C GLY A 216 -12.53 15.24 6.58
N TYR A 217 -11.57 14.31 6.59
CA TYR A 217 -10.32 14.41 5.84
C TYR A 217 -10.38 13.40 4.68
N VAL A 218 -9.96 13.80 3.48
CA VAL A 218 -9.82 12.87 2.35
C VAL A 218 -8.36 12.44 2.23
N GLY A 219 -8.13 11.13 2.26
CA GLY A 219 -6.84 10.54 1.92
C GLY A 219 -6.67 10.44 0.41
N ILE A 220 -5.65 11.09 -0.14
CA ILE A 220 -5.29 11.03 -1.55
C ILE A 220 -3.94 10.32 -1.69
N GLY A 221 -3.93 9.14 -2.30
CA GLY A 221 -2.67 8.55 -2.77
C GLY A 221 -2.20 9.30 -4.02
N PHE A 222 -0.94 9.71 -4.05
CA PHE A 222 -0.40 10.52 -5.14
C PHE A 222 0.81 9.87 -5.82
N VAL A 223 1.15 8.63 -5.47
CA VAL A 223 2.28 7.88 -6.05
C VAL A 223 1.76 6.77 -6.97
N CYS A 224 0.70 7.07 -7.71
CA CYS A 224 0.18 6.32 -8.84
C CYS A 224 0.74 6.87 -10.17
N GLU A 225 0.38 6.27 -11.31
CA GLU A 225 0.74 6.82 -12.63
C GLU A 225 0.22 8.26 -12.77
N THR A 226 1.05 9.17 -13.30
CA THR A 226 0.69 10.60 -13.37
C THR A 226 -0.62 10.82 -14.11
N GLU A 227 -0.88 10.09 -15.20
CA GLU A 227 -2.12 10.19 -15.98
C GLU A 227 -3.37 9.84 -15.14
N ALA A 228 -3.26 8.83 -14.27
CA ALA A 228 -4.35 8.44 -13.37
C ALA A 228 -4.62 9.55 -12.34
N LEU A 229 -3.57 10.18 -11.82
CA LEU A 229 -3.71 11.32 -10.91
C LEU A 229 -4.35 12.52 -11.61
N GLU A 230 -3.89 12.88 -12.81
CA GLU A 230 -4.44 14.00 -13.60
C GLU A 230 -5.92 13.79 -13.92
N LYS A 231 -6.31 12.58 -14.36
CA LYS A 231 -7.73 12.23 -14.57
C LYS A 231 -8.53 12.30 -13.29
N GLY A 232 -7.96 11.83 -12.17
CA GLY A 232 -8.58 11.93 -10.85
C GLY A 232 -8.80 13.38 -10.42
N MET A 233 -7.82 14.26 -10.62
CA MET A 233 -7.93 15.69 -10.31
C MET A 233 -8.92 16.41 -11.23
N ALA A 234 -8.98 16.06 -12.52
CA ALA A 234 -9.97 16.62 -13.44
C ALA A 234 -11.41 16.22 -13.06
N ALA A 235 -11.64 14.96 -12.70
CA ALA A 235 -12.94 14.51 -12.21
C ALA A 235 -13.33 15.19 -10.88
N LEU A 236 -12.34 15.40 -10.00
CA LEU A 236 -12.52 16.11 -8.75
C LEU A 236 -12.86 17.59 -8.98
N LYS A 237 -12.24 18.22 -9.99
CA LYS A 237 -12.54 19.59 -10.41
C LYS A 237 -13.99 19.74 -10.85
N GLU A 238 -14.41 18.91 -11.79
CA GLU A 238 -15.77 18.92 -12.34
C GLU A 238 -16.80 18.75 -11.21
N PHE A 239 -16.55 17.81 -10.28
CA PHE A 239 -17.39 17.67 -9.10
C PHE A 239 -17.40 18.93 -8.21
N MET A 240 -16.24 19.56 -8.01
CA MET A 240 -16.12 20.76 -7.19
C MET A 240 -16.85 21.96 -7.81
N GLU A 241 -16.88 22.08 -9.13
CA GLU A 241 -17.53 23.18 -9.83
C GLU A 241 -19.05 22.96 -10.00
N ASP A 242 -19.48 21.72 -10.27
CA ASP A 242 -20.86 21.45 -10.72
C ASP A 242 -21.77 20.90 -9.62
N SER A 243 -21.22 20.34 -8.54
CA SER A 243 -22.03 19.58 -7.57
C SER A 243 -21.64 19.81 -6.12
N TYR A 244 -20.61 20.61 -5.85
CA TYR A 244 -20.10 20.84 -4.49
C TYR A 244 -21.12 21.50 -3.56
N ASP A 245 -21.92 22.43 -4.07
CA ASP A 245 -22.94 23.13 -3.27
C ASP A 245 -24.17 22.25 -2.96
N GLU A 246 -24.35 21.15 -3.70
CA GLU A 246 -25.44 20.18 -3.48
C GLU A 246 -25.10 19.15 -2.39
N VAL A 247 -23.86 19.18 -1.90
CA VAL A 247 -23.33 18.25 -0.91
C VAL A 247 -23.86 18.62 0.48
N PRO A 248 -24.63 17.76 1.16
CA PRO A 248 -25.11 18.07 2.51
C PRO A 248 -23.93 18.06 3.49
N VAL A 249 -23.52 19.26 3.91
CA VAL A 249 -22.45 19.47 4.90
C VAL A 249 -23.03 19.90 6.25
N VAL A 250 -22.40 19.45 7.34
CA VAL A 250 -22.72 19.93 8.69
C VAL A 250 -22.27 21.39 8.80
N LYS A 251 -23.20 22.31 9.09
CA LYS A 251 -22.86 23.73 9.26
C LYS A 251 -21.84 23.88 10.40
N LYS A 252 -20.70 24.52 10.13
CA LYS A 252 -19.73 24.93 11.16
C LYS A 252 -20.45 25.69 12.27
N LYS A 253 -20.34 25.22 13.51
CA LYS A 253 -20.62 26.02 14.71
C LYS A 253 -19.51 27.02 14.94
#